data_AF-A0A644XVG6-F1
#
_entry.id   AF-A0A644XVG6-F1
#
_cell.length_a   1.000
_cell.length_b   1.000
_cell.length_c   1.000
_cell.angle_alpha   90.00
_cell.angle_beta   90.00
_cell.angle_gamma   90.00
#
_symmetry.space_group_name_H-M   'P 1'
#
loop_
_entity.id
_entity.type
_entity.pdbx_description
1 polymer ?
#
loop_
_entity_poly.entity_id
_entity_poly.type
_entity_poly.pdbx_seq_one_letter_code
_entity_poly.pdbx_strand_id
1 'polypeptide(L)'
;MLMVGFMLEIRFERSWMHHTLRLLSIRYGMAILFSYYFYSFTAFSPVIKTALILAVFAPVSSISVAYTEQVTDQGRLSSFTSSLSVIISIACYAFLAMLLA
;
A
#
# COMPACT_ATOMS: atom_id res chain seq x y z
N MET A 1 -3.91 -10.00 10.30
CA MET A 1 -4.90 -9.14 9.62
C MET A 1 -6.29 -9.19 10.27
N LEU A 2 -6.75 -10.30 10.87
CA LEU A 2 -8.12 -10.40 11.44
C LEU A 2 -8.41 -9.30 12.51
N MET A 3 -7.42 -8.98 13.36
CA MET A 3 -7.51 -7.89 14.35
C MET A 3 -7.65 -6.48 13.74
N VAL A 4 -7.15 -6.29 12.50
CA VAL A 4 -7.28 -5.03 11.74
C VAL A 4 -8.68 -4.95 11.10
N GLY A 5 -9.23 -6.09 10.70
CA GLY A 5 -10.60 -6.20 10.21
C GLY A 5 -11.66 -5.76 11.22
N PHE A 6 -11.39 -5.90 12.52
CA PHE A 6 -12.27 -5.38 13.57
C PHE A 6 -12.17 -3.85 13.80
N MET A 7 -11.07 -3.22 13.38
CA MET A 7 -10.88 -1.76 13.42
C MET A 7 -11.27 -1.06 12.11
N LEU A 8 -11.88 -1.81 11.18
CA LEU A 8 -12.19 -1.39 9.82
C LEU A 8 -13.46 -0.52 9.82
N GLU A 9 -13.35 0.71 10.36
CA GLU A 9 -14.38 1.74 10.19
C GLU A 9 -14.18 2.42 8.83
N ILE A 10 -14.94 1.99 7.81
CA ILE A 10 -15.02 2.73 6.53
C ILE A 10 -15.95 3.93 6.73
N ARG A 11 -15.39 5.04 7.24
CA ARG A 11 -16.07 6.34 7.30
C ARG A 11 -15.56 7.21 6.16
N PHE A 12 -16.42 7.47 5.18
CA PHE A 12 -16.09 8.34 4.05
C PHE A 12 -16.29 9.82 4.43
N GLU A 13 -15.36 10.35 5.23
CA GLU A 13 -15.30 11.77 5.49
C GLU A 13 -14.40 12.47 4.46
N ARG A 14 -14.87 13.58 3.87
CA ARG A 14 -14.16 14.28 2.78
C ARG A 14 -12.75 14.71 3.17
N SER A 15 -12.54 15.11 4.42
CA SER A 15 -11.21 15.51 4.92
C SER A 15 -10.25 14.32 4.94
N TRP A 16 -10.70 13.15 5.41
CA TRP A 16 -9.90 11.93 5.48
C TRP A 16 -9.51 11.42 4.10
N MET A 17 -10.41 11.54 3.13
CA MET A 17 -10.17 11.16 1.75
C MET A 17 -8.98 11.92 1.16
N HIS A 18 -8.89 13.24 1.35
CA HIS A 18 -7.81 14.03 0.76
C HIS A 18 -6.44 13.64 1.34
N HIS A 19 -6.34 13.47 2.67
CA HIS A 19 -5.09 13.06 3.30
C HIS A 19 -4.66 11.66 2.86
N THR A 20 -5.61 10.73 2.85
CA THR A 20 -5.40 9.34 2.42
C THR A 20 -4.92 9.27 0.97
N LEU A 21 -5.63 9.96 0.05
CA LEU A 21 -5.25 9.97 -1.36
C LEU A 21 -3.87 10.55 -1.57
N ARG A 22 -3.54 11.67 -0.92
CA ARG A 22 -2.20 12.27 -1.02
C ARG A 22 -1.11 11.29 -0.57
N LEU A 23 -1.30 10.62 0.56
CA LEU A 23 -0.34 9.64 1.08
C LEU A 23 -0.19 8.44 0.14
N LEU A 24 -1.31 7.88 -0.32
CA LEU A 24 -1.29 6.70 -1.20
C LEU A 24 -0.73 7.04 -2.59
N SER A 25 -1.02 8.21 -3.14
CA SER A 25 -0.42 8.67 -4.40
C SER A 25 1.10 8.72 -4.33
N ILE A 26 1.65 9.23 -3.23
CA ILE A 26 3.12 9.24 -3.03
C ILE A 26 3.64 7.80 -2.90
N ARG A 27 2.99 6.97 -2.08
CA ARG A 27 3.40 5.58 -1.86
C ARG A 27 3.45 4.77 -3.16
N TYR A 28 2.37 4.77 -3.93
CA TYR A 28 2.30 4.01 -5.17
C TYR A 28 3.09 4.67 -6.30
N GLY A 29 3.24 6.00 -6.31
CA GLY A 29 4.17 6.69 -7.19
C GLY A 29 5.62 6.21 -6.99
N MET A 30 6.07 6.11 -5.74
CA MET A 30 7.38 5.55 -5.40
C MET A 30 7.47 4.07 -5.75
N ALA A 31 6.41 3.28 -5.55
CA ALA A 31 6.38 1.88 -5.95
C ALA A 31 6.59 1.69 -7.45
N ILE A 32 5.97 2.53 -8.29
CA ILE A 32 6.17 2.53 -9.75
C ILE A 32 7.63 2.84 -10.10
N LEU A 33 8.21 3.88 -9.47
CA LEU A 33 9.61 4.26 -9.71
C LEU A 33 10.58 3.13 -9.33
N PHE A 34 10.41 2.52 -8.15
CA PHE A 34 11.26 1.41 -7.71
C PHE A 34 11.06 0.15 -8.55
N SER A 35 9.82 -0.15 -8.95
CA SER A 35 9.51 -1.26 -9.85
C SER A 35 10.23 -1.10 -11.19
N TYR A 36 10.17 0.10 -11.79
CA TYR A 36 10.91 0.41 -13.00
C TYR A 36 12.42 0.27 -12.80
N TYR A 37 12.94 0.78 -11.68
CA TYR A 37 14.34 0.63 -11.33
C TYR A 37 14.79 -0.84 -11.25
N PHE A 38 14.05 -1.68 -10.51
CA PHE A 38 14.37 -3.10 -10.39
C PHE A 38 14.27 -3.84 -11.72
N TYR A 39 13.29 -3.51 -12.55
CA TYR A 39 13.15 -4.12 -13.86
C TYR A 39 14.33 -3.80 -14.78
N SER A 40 14.68 -2.51 -14.91
CA SER A 40 15.62 -2.01 -15.92
C SER A 40 17.09 -2.00 -15.48
N PHE A 41 17.39 -1.74 -14.21
CA PHE A 41 18.76 -1.45 -13.76
C PHE A 41 19.41 -2.57 -12.95
N THR A 42 18.68 -3.63 -12.62
CA THR A 42 19.25 -4.77 -11.88
C THR A 42 19.50 -5.98 -12.79
N ALA A 43 20.60 -6.69 -12.54
CA ALA A 43 20.96 -7.94 -13.22
C ALA A 43 20.49 -9.17 -12.41
N PHE A 44 19.33 -9.07 -11.76
CA PHE A 44 18.76 -10.18 -10.99
C PHE A 44 18.04 -11.19 -11.88
N SER A 45 17.87 -12.41 -11.36
CA SER A 45 17.04 -13.41 -12.02
C SER A 45 15.58 -12.91 -12.11
N PRO A 46 14.81 -13.37 -13.11
CA PRO A 46 13.42 -12.95 -13.28
C PRO A 46 12.56 -13.15 -12.03
N VAL A 47 12.77 -14.26 -11.31
CA VAL A 47 12.08 -14.57 -10.06
C VAL A 47 12.33 -13.51 -8.98
N ILE A 48 13.58 -13.08 -8.83
CA ILE A 48 13.95 -12.05 -7.84
C ILE A 48 13.37 -10.69 -8.24
N LYS A 49 13.42 -10.33 -9.54
CA LYS A 49 12.82 -9.08 -10.03
C LYS A 49 11.33 -9.02 -9.74
N THR A 50 10.59 -10.09 -10.07
CA THR A 50 9.14 -10.17 -9.80
C THR A 50 8.85 -10.07 -8.30
N ALA A 51 9.61 -10.75 -7.45
CA ALA A 51 9.45 -10.65 -6.00
C ALA A 51 9.64 -9.22 -5.48
N LEU A 52 10.67 -8.50 -5.95
CA LEU A 52 10.94 -7.11 -5.56
C LEU A 52 9.87 -6.14 -6.07
N ILE A 53 9.42 -6.32 -7.31
CA ILE A 53 8.33 -5.54 -7.90
C ILE A 53 7.05 -5.73 -7.06
N LEU A 54 6.66 -6.96 -6.75
CA LEU A 54 5.49 -7.21 -5.90
C LEU A 54 5.69 -6.63 -4.49
N ALA A 55 6.88 -6.74 -3.91
CA ALA A 55 7.16 -6.22 -2.58
C ALA A 55 6.94 -4.71 -2.46
N VAL A 56 7.32 -3.91 -3.47
CA VAL A 56 7.13 -2.44 -3.40
C VAL A 56 5.66 -2.02 -3.54
N PHE A 57 4.82 -2.86 -4.15
CA PHE A 57 3.37 -2.64 -4.24
C PHE A 57 2.60 -3.19 -3.03
N ALA A 58 3.29 -3.72 -2.02
CA ALA A 58 2.65 -4.18 -0.80
C ALA A 58 1.84 -3.07 -0.10
N PRO A 59 0.69 -3.42 0.51
CA PRO A 59 -0.15 -2.45 1.21
C PRO A 59 0.57 -1.90 2.46
N VAL A 60 0.00 -0.84 3.04
CA VAL A 60 0.52 -0.25 4.27
C VAL A 60 0.51 -1.29 5.38
N SER A 61 1.58 -1.33 6.19
CA SER A 61 1.68 -2.26 7.31
C SER A 61 0.61 -1.97 8.35
N SER A 62 -0.14 -3.00 8.74
CA SER A 62 -1.20 -2.90 9.73
C SER A 62 -0.77 -2.38 11.09
N ILE A 63 0.49 -2.61 11.48
CA ILE A 63 1.00 -2.13 12.78
C ILE A 63 1.09 -0.60 12.83
N SER A 64 1.17 0.05 11.66
CA SER A 64 1.21 1.51 11.55
C SER A 64 -0.03 2.17 12.14
N VAL A 65 -1.19 1.50 12.08
CA VAL A 65 -2.44 1.98 12.67
C VAL A 65 -2.32 2.11 14.18
N ALA A 66 -1.82 1.05 14.83
CA ALA A 66 -1.63 1.01 16.29
C ALA A 66 -0.64 2.09 16.76
N TYR A 67 0.48 2.25 16.05
CA TYR A 67 1.45 3.30 16.38
C TYR A 67 0.93 4.71 16.08
N THR A 68 0.16 4.89 15.01
CA THR A 68 -0.42 6.21 14.70
C THR A 68 -1.43 6.63 15.77
N GLU A 69 -2.25 5.70 16.26
CA GLU A 69 -3.14 5.95 17.41
C GLU A 69 -2.33 6.37 18.64
N GLN A 70 -1.29 5.62 19.00
CA GLN A 70 -0.46 5.92 20.17
C GLN A 70 0.24 7.28 20.11
N VAL A 71 0.62 7.75 18.91
CA VAL A 71 1.40 8.98 18.74
C VAL A 71 0.53 10.21 18.45
N THR A 72 -0.62 10.03 17.78
CA THR A 72 -1.37 11.16 17.19
C THR A 72 -2.87 11.13 17.43
N ASP A 73 -3.41 10.07 18.05
CA ASP A 73 -4.86 9.86 18.23
C ASP A 73 -5.65 9.82 16.89
N GLN A 74 -4.95 9.54 15.78
CA GLN A 74 -5.51 9.46 14.42
C GLN A 74 -5.61 8.03 13.88
N GLY A 75 -5.81 7.04 14.74
CA GLY A 75 -5.90 5.63 14.38
C GLY A 75 -7.04 5.33 13.42
N ARG A 76 -8.17 6.05 13.48
CA ARG A 76 -9.28 5.88 12.52
C ARG A 76 -8.90 6.28 11.09
N LEU A 77 -8.25 7.44 10.92
CA LEU A 77 -7.73 7.89 9.62
C LEU A 77 -6.65 6.92 9.10
N SER A 78 -5.76 6.46 9.98
CA SER A 78 -4.74 5.48 9.62
C SER A 78 -5.34 4.13 9.24
N SER A 79 -6.40 3.69 9.93
CA SER A 79 -7.12 2.45 9.63
C SER A 79 -7.77 2.54 8.26
N PHE A 80 -8.50 3.61 7.98
CA PHE A 80 -9.09 3.89 6.66
C PHE A 80 -8.04 3.89 5.56
N THR A 81 -6.90 4.56 5.77
CA THR A 81 -5.77 4.58 4.84
C THR A 81 -5.21 3.19 4.59
N SER A 82 -5.03 2.39 5.65
CA SER A 82 -4.55 1.02 5.55
C SER A 82 -5.50 0.14 4.74
N SER A 83 -6.81 0.23 4.98
CA SER A 83 -7.81 -0.53 4.24
C SER A 83 -7.85 -0.17 2.76
N LEU A 84 -7.82 1.12 2.44
CA LEU A 84 -7.80 1.57 1.04
C LEU A 84 -6.52 1.11 0.33
N SER A 85 -5.38 1.11 1.03
CA SER A 85 -4.13 0.56 0.48
C SER A 85 -4.23 -0.93 0.16
N VAL A 86 -4.93 -1.73 0.96
CA VAL A 86 -5.13 -3.17 0.66
C VAL A 86 -5.90 -3.33 -0.65
N ILE A 87 -6.98 -2.56 -0.84
CA ILE A 87 -7.80 -2.62 -2.06
C ILE A 87 -6.96 -2.23 -3.28
N ILE A 88 -6.22 -1.12 -3.20
CA ILE A 88 -5.38 -0.64 -4.31
C ILE A 88 -4.26 -1.65 -4.61
N SER A 89 -3.58 -2.18 -3.59
CA SER A 89 -2.52 -3.17 -3.77
C SER A 89 -3.02 -4.45 -4.43
N ILE A 90 -4.21 -4.94 -4.08
CA ILE A 90 -4.82 -6.10 -4.75
C ILE A 90 -5.04 -5.81 -6.23
N ALA A 91 -5.58 -4.64 -6.58
CA ALA A 91 -5.75 -4.23 -7.97
C ALA A 91 -4.41 -4.13 -8.71
N CYS A 92 -3.38 -3.55 -8.08
CA CYS A 92 -2.02 -3.50 -8.63
C CYS A 92 -1.44 -4.89 -8.86
N TYR A 93 -1.61 -5.83 -7.93
CA TYR A 93 -1.14 -7.20 -8.10
C TYR A 93 -1.82 -7.93 -9.25
N ALA A 94 -3.14 -7.76 -9.40
CA ALA A 94 -3.86 -8.33 -10.54
C ALA A 94 -3.32 -7.79 -11.87
N PHE A 95 -3.06 -6.48 -11.95
CA PHE A 95 -2.48 -5.84 -13.13
C PHE A 95 -1.05 -6.31 -13.40
N LEU A 96 -0.19 -6.32 -12.39
CA LEU A 96 1.20 -6.77 -12.50
C LEU A 96 1.29 -8.24 -12.89
N ALA A 97 0.42 -9.09 -12.38
CA ALA A 97 0.37 -10.49 -12.74
C ALA A 97 0.07 -10.68 -14.23
N MET A 98 -0.81 -9.85 -14.83
CA MET A 98 -1.05 -9.89 -16.28
C MET A 98 0.13 -9.36 -17.10
N LEU A 99 0.88 -8.39 -16.57
CA LEU A 99 1.98 -7.74 -17.28
C LEU A 99 3.30 -8.54 -17.21
N LEU A 100 3.49 -9.32 -16.13
CA LEU A 100 4.69 -10.13 -15.89
C LEU A 100 4.50 -11.61 -16.27
N ALA A 101 3.29 -12.02 -16.66
CA ALA A 101 3.00 -13.35 -17.22
C ALA A 101 3.49 -13.47 -18.65
#